data_AF-C5LX23-F1
#
_entry.id   AF-C5LX23-F1
#
_cell.length_a   1.000
_cell.length_b   1.000
_cell.length_c   1.000
_cell.angle_alpha   90.00
_cell.angle_beta   90.00
_cell.angle_gamma   90.00
#
_symmetry.space_group_name_H-M   'P 1'
#
loop_
_entity.id
_entity.type
_entity.pdbx_description
1 polymer ?
#
loop_
_entity_poly.entity_id
_entity_poly.type
_entity_poly.pdbx_seq_one_letter_code
_entity_poly.pdbx_strand_id
1 'polypeptide(L)'
;GFYSQELVQLIERALPSSRPPINKESCIDGDNPIATDISQHPRLLVDLLNVLSRQRHFPPKFITAVEELINAANINSSAYSSNMTTNDWIRAFEIHLCAAVEGPPTVRKYLTQNDDVKAFFADNTSFVWYASQERDRTNFLHSDTCMQLNEAINALGWPLSLGNQLAEVYHLDMITSLNQPDSTSSSSNPSVLGSSLNYQQAGKRTAIVCIKEEDELRWYSPITRGQHQSTLDDPHNNIRLGHTRVMIGNSLTKVRHLHSLGWKVIPLWLSEWSELHTVDDRCKYLVERAQEAYAIGPATTDVYTSPIQQFNEAL
;
A
#
# COMPACT_ATOMS: atom_id res chain seq x y z
N GLY A 1 -10.39 3.52 9.82
CA GLY A 1 -9.06 3.07 10.27
C GLY A 1 -9.24 1.88 11.19
N PHE A 2 -8.37 0.87 11.11
CA PHE A 2 -8.54 -0.42 11.78
C PHE A 2 -8.19 -0.43 13.27
N TYR A 3 -7.56 0.61 13.78
CA TYR A 3 -7.17 0.71 15.18
C TYR A 3 -8.08 1.67 15.96
N SER A 4 -8.28 1.39 17.25
CA SER A 4 -9.04 2.27 18.13
C SER A 4 -8.34 3.62 18.26
N GLN A 5 -9.11 4.69 18.46
CA GLN A 5 -8.59 6.03 18.73
C GLN A 5 -7.65 6.03 19.95
N GLU A 6 -7.91 5.15 20.92
CA GLU A 6 -7.06 4.93 22.09
C GLU A 6 -5.68 4.38 21.72
N LEU A 7 -5.58 3.44 20.78
CA LEU A 7 -4.28 2.94 20.34
C LEU A 7 -3.51 4.02 19.59
N VAL A 8 -4.17 4.80 18.73
CA VAL A 8 -3.51 5.92 18.04
C VAL A 8 -2.96 6.93 19.05
N GLN A 9 -3.73 7.28 20.08
CA GLN A 9 -3.26 8.16 21.16
C GLN A 9 -2.11 7.55 21.97
N LEU A 10 -2.12 6.23 22.20
CA LEU A 10 -1.03 5.54 22.88
C LEU A 10 0.26 5.58 22.04
N ILE A 11 0.14 5.36 20.73
CA ILE A 11 1.24 5.47 19.75
C ILE A 11 1.79 6.90 19.73
N GLU A 12 0.93 7.92 19.68
CA GLU A 12 1.37 9.33 19.70
C GLU A 12 2.11 9.71 20.98
N ARG A 13 1.71 9.14 22.14
CA ARG A 13 2.40 9.35 23.41
C ARG A 13 3.77 8.68 23.44
N ALA A 14 3.91 7.56 22.73
CA ALA A 14 5.17 6.85 22.58
C ALA A 14 6.14 7.56 21.61
N LEU A 15 5.64 8.42 20.71
CA LEU A 15 6.51 9.19 19.82
C LEU A 15 7.37 10.19 20.61
N PRO A 16 8.65 10.33 20.23
CA PRO A 16 9.54 11.29 20.83
C PRO A 16 8.96 12.71 20.75
N SER A 17 9.18 13.46 21.83
CA SER A 17 8.88 14.88 21.86
C SER A 17 10.16 15.64 21.57
N SER A 18 10.07 16.72 20.80
CA SER A 18 11.21 17.61 20.53
C SER A 18 11.94 17.91 21.83
N ARG A 19 13.16 17.38 21.99
CA ARG A 19 13.98 17.72 23.17
C ARG A 19 14.28 19.22 23.09
N PRO A 20 14.01 20.00 24.15
CA PRO A 20 14.60 21.33 24.23
C PRO A 20 16.13 21.16 24.18
N PRO A 21 16.87 22.12 23.59
CA PRO A 21 18.33 22.06 23.57
C PRO A 21 18.83 21.85 25.00
N ILE A 22 19.66 20.82 25.19
CA ILE A 22 20.17 20.42 26.49
C ILE A 22 21.03 21.56 27.04
N ASN A 23 20.43 22.42 27.88
CA ASN A 23 21.19 23.20 28.84
C ASN A 23 21.70 22.20 29.89
N LYS A 24 23.02 22.06 29.97
CA LYS A 24 23.73 21.04 30.77
C LYS A 24 23.58 21.19 32.30
N GLU A 25 22.60 21.92 32.81
CA GLU A 25 22.49 22.25 34.23
C GLU A 25 21.05 22.18 34.72
N SER A 26 20.57 20.99 35.06
CA SER A 26 19.66 20.79 36.19
C SER A 26 19.44 19.30 36.47
N CYS A 27 20.06 18.81 37.54
CA CYS A 27 19.53 17.66 38.29
C CYS A 27 18.23 18.11 38.96
N ILE A 28 17.18 17.27 38.96
CA ILE A 28 16.26 17.05 40.09
C ILE A 28 15.41 15.80 39.79
N ASP A 29 15.36 14.95 40.81
CA ASP A 29 14.57 13.73 40.94
C ASP A 29 13.06 13.95 40.82
N GLY A 30 12.40 13.00 40.18
CA GLY A 30 10.95 12.83 40.20
C GLY A 30 10.57 11.61 39.37
N ASP A 31 9.97 10.60 40.02
CA ASP A 31 9.48 9.35 39.43
C ASP A 31 8.51 9.62 38.26
N ASN A 32 9.06 9.89 37.08
CA ASN A 32 8.35 9.72 35.84
C ASN A 32 8.49 8.24 35.44
N PRO A 33 7.39 7.57 35.04
CA PRO A 33 7.48 6.23 34.49
C PRO A 33 8.50 6.28 33.37
N ILE A 34 9.48 5.37 33.41
CA ILE A 34 10.58 5.24 32.46
C ILE A 34 9.98 5.35 31.05
N ALA A 35 10.00 6.55 30.49
CA ALA A 35 9.70 6.77 29.09
C ALA A 35 10.94 6.23 28.42
N THR A 36 10.95 4.91 28.19
CA THR A 36 12.03 4.25 27.48
C THR A 36 12.24 5.04 26.21
N ASP A 37 13.42 5.62 26.08
CA ASP A 37 13.80 6.49 24.98
C ASP A 37 13.66 5.67 23.70
N ILE A 38 12.52 5.79 23.01
CA ILE A 38 12.16 4.94 21.87
C ILE A 38 13.19 5.08 20.74
N SER A 39 13.94 6.19 20.73
CA SER A 39 15.09 6.41 19.87
C SER A 39 16.20 5.35 20.03
N GLN A 40 16.28 4.68 21.18
CA GLN A 40 17.20 3.56 21.44
C GLN A 40 16.69 2.22 20.89
N HIS A 41 15.45 2.19 20.40
CA HIS A 41 14.79 0.99 19.85
C HIS A 41 14.28 1.25 18.43
N PRO A 42 15.19 1.31 17.43
CA PRO A 42 14.84 1.74 16.08
C PRO A 42 13.77 0.88 15.40
N ARG A 43 13.72 -0.43 15.71
CA ARG A 43 12.68 -1.32 15.21
C ARG A 43 11.28 -0.90 15.67
N LEU A 44 11.13 -0.56 16.95
CA LEU A 44 9.85 -0.10 17.51
C LEU A 44 9.44 1.23 16.88
N LEU A 45 10.40 2.14 16.67
CA LEU A 45 10.15 3.42 16.01
C LEU A 45 9.67 3.22 14.56
N VAL A 46 10.30 2.32 13.81
CA VAL A 46 9.86 1.94 12.45
C VAL A 46 8.46 1.32 12.47
N ASP A 47 8.18 0.42 13.40
CA ASP A 47 6.86 -0.21 13.53
C ASP A 47 5.77 0.83 13.81
N LEU A 48 6.02 1.75 14.74
CA LEU A 48 5.09 2.82 15.09
C LEU A 48 4.84 3.75 13.89
N LEU A 49 5.91 4.23 13.24
CA LEU A 49 5.81 5.11 12.07
C LEU A 49 5.12 4.41 10.89
N ASN A 50 5.36 3.11 10.68
CA ASN A 50 4.71 2.33 9.64
C ASN A 50 3.21 2.16 9.91
N VAL A 51 2.81 1.86 11.15
CA VAL A 51 1.38 1.82 11.53
C VAL A 51 0.71 3.16 11.28
N LEU A 52 1.33 4.25 11.74
CA LEU A 52 0.81 5.61 11.58
C LEU A 52 0.63 6.00 10.11
N SER A 53 1.66 5.77 9.29
CA SER A 53 1.63 6.10 7.87
C SER A 53 0.60 5.30 7.09
N ARG A 54 0.45 3.99 7.35
CA ARG A 54 -0.60 3.14 6.74
C ARG A 54 -2.03 3.56 7.12
N GLN A 55 -2.19 4.15 8.29
CA GLN A 55 -3.46 4.70 8.74
C GLN A 55 -3.76 6.10 8.20
N ARG A 56 -2.85 6.71 7.44
CA ARG A 56 -2.90 8.12 7.04
C ARG A 56 -2.91 9.07 8.24
N HIS A 57 -2.34 8.63 9.36
CA HIS A 57 -2.28 9.41 10.58
C HIS A 57 -0.90 10.02 10.75
N PHE A 58 -0.79 11.32 10.51
CA PHE A 58 0.48 12.04 10.53
C PHE A 58 0.45 13.11 11.63
N PRO A 59 0.65 12.72 12.90
CA PRO A 59 0.64 13.68 14.01
C PRO A 59 1.78 14.69 13.87
N PRO A 60 1.73 15.84 14.55
CA PRO A 60 2.81 16.84 14.51
C PRO A 60 4.20 16.26 14.84
N LYS A 61 4.25 15.25 15.73
CA LYS A 61 5.48 14.54 16.13
C LYS A 61 6.02 13.56 15.09
N PHE A 62 5.29 13.30 14.00
CA PHE A 62 5.69 12.32 12.99
C PHE A 62 7.02 12.69 12.32
N ILE A 63 7.21 13.97 11.97
CA ILE A 63 8.46 14.46 11.36
C ILE A 63 9.62 14.30 12.34
N THR A 64 9.44 14.72 13.60
CA THR A 64 10.46 14.57 14.65
C THR A 64 10.86 13.10 14.86
N ALA A 65 9.89 12.19 14.82
CA ALA A 65 10.17 10.75 14.92
C ALA A 65 10.94 10.21 13.71
N VAL A 66 10.69 10.73 12.50
CA VAL A 66 11.51 10.40 11.31
C VAL A 66 12.93 10.97 11.43
N GLU A 67 13.08 12.20 11.94
CA GLU A 67 14.40 12.81 12.20
C GLU A 67 15.21 11.98 13.18
N GLU A 68 14.59 11.50 14.27
CA GLU A 68 15.26 10.63 15.22
C GLU A 68 15.67 9.29 14.61
N LEU A 69 14.85 8.72 13.73
CA LEU A 69 15.19 7.51 12.99
C LEU A 69 16.46 7.71 12.15
N ILE A 70 16.53 8.83 11.41
CA ILE A 70 17.67 9.19 10.57
C ILE A 70 18.92 9.46 11.43
N ASN A 71 18.77 10.25 12.49
CA ASN A 71 19.87 10.57 13.39
C ASN A 71 20.44 9.32 14.08
N ALA A 72 19.58 8.39 14.51
CA ALA A 72 20.00 7.13 15.11
C ALA A 72 20.79 6.27 14.12
N ALA A 73 20.39 6.24 12.85
CA ALA A 73 21.12 5.54 11.80
C ALA A 73 22.48 6.18 11.50
N ASN A 74 22.58 7.50 11.52
CA ASN A 74 23.83 8.22 11.24
C ASN A 74 24.84 8.13 12.38
N ILE A 75 24.40 8.25 13.64
CA ILE A 75 25.30 8.27 14.81
C ILE A 75 25.84 6.86 15.12
N ASN A 76 25.01 5.83 14.98
CA ASN A 76 25.33 4.45 15.40
C ASN A 76 25.19 3.44 14.25
N SER A 77 25.64 3.79 13.03
CA SER A 77 25.41 3.01 11.81
C SER A 77 25.64 1.50 11.93
N SER A 78 26.71 1.07 12.62
CA SER A 78 27.01 -0.37 12.81
C SER A 78 26.02 -1.09 13.72
N ALA A 79 25.69 -0.52 14.89
CA ALA A 79 24.74 -1.09 15.84
C ALA A 79 23.29 -0.98 15.35
N TYR A 80 22.99 0.08 14.62
CA TYR A 80 21.69 0.31 13.99
C TYR A 80 21.43 -0.75 12.92
N SER A 81 22.40 -0.96 12.03
CA SER A 81 22.31 -1.95 10.96
C SER A 81 22.24 -3.39 11.48
N SER A 82 22.95 -3.71 12.56
CA SER A 82 22.90 -5.06 13.16
C SER A 82 21.56 -5.38 13.84
N ASN A 83 20.81 -4.36 14.26
CA ASN A 83 19.54 -4.54 14.96
C ASN A 83 18.32 -4.54 14.02
N MET A 84 18.49 -4.10 12.77
CA MET A 84 17.40 -4.00 11.78
C MET A 84 17.39 -5.24 10.87
N THR A 85 16.25 -5.91 10.79
CA THR A 85 16.05 -7.00 9.82
C THR A 85 15.74 -6.45 8.43
N THR A 86 15.84 -7.29 7.39
CA THR A 86 15.39 -6.97 6.03
C THR A 86 13.96 -6.41 6.01
N ASN A 87 13.04 -7.02 6.78
CA ASN A 87 11.65 -6.58 6.86
C ASN A 87 11.51 -5.22 7.57
N ASP A 88 12.38 -4.90 8.52
CA ASP A 88 12.38 -3.58 9.16
C ASP A 88 12.79 -2.49 8.15
N TRP A 89 13.77 -2.78 7.30
CA TRP A 89 14.17 -1.86 6.23
C TRP A 89 13.12 -1.67 5.13
N ILE A 90 12.43 -2.74 4.75
CA ILE A 90 11.28 -2.66 3.84
C ILE A 90 10.20 -1.75 4.44
N ARG A 91 9.84 -1.97 5.71
CA ARG A 91 8.86 -1.14 6.43
C ARG A 91 9.32 0.31 6.55
N ALA A 92 10.62 0.55 6.74
CA ALA A 92 11.17 1.90 6.77
C ALA A 92 10.91 2.62 5.43
N PHE A 93 11.18 1.99 4.29
CA PHE A 93 10.87 2.59 2.99
C PHE A 93 9.36 2.77 2.75
N GLU A 94 8.53 1.86 3.27
CA GLU A 94 7.07 2.01 3.19
C GLU A 94 6.55 3.26 3.92
N ILE A 95 7.20 3.70 5.01
CA ILE A 95 6.88 4.98 5.69
C ILE A 95 7.02 6.13 4.69
N HIS A 96 8.15 6.17 3.97
CA HIS A 96 8.42 7.18 2.94
C HIS A 96 7.36 7.14 1.83
N LEU A 97 7.07 5.96 1.27
CA LEU A 97 6.08 5.79 0.21
C LEU A 97 4.67 6.23 0.66
N CYS A 98 4.19 5.75 1.80
CA CYS A 98 2.86 6.07 2.30
C CYS A 98 2.71 7.58 2.53
N ALA A 99 3.73 8.22 3.08
CA ALA A 99 3.70 9.63 3.37
C ALA A 99 3.90 10.51 2.11
N ALA A 100 4.65 10.04 1.11
CA ALA A 100 4.78 10.72 -0.17
C ALA A 100 3.44 10.75 -0.94
N VAL A 101 2.67 9.66 -0.87
CA VAL A 101 1.41 9.52 -1.58
C VAL A 101 0.24 10.13 -0.80
N GLU A 102 0.12 9.79 0.49
CA GLU A 102 -1.07 10.06 1.30
C GLU A 102 -0.83 11.06 2.42
N GLY A 103 0.41 11.51 2.61
CA GLY A 103 0.77 12.48 3.63
C GLY A 103 0.20 13.87 3.36
N PRO A 104 -0.06 14.67 4.42
CA PRO A 104 -0.42 16.07 4.27
C PRO A 104 0.73 16.85 3.60
N PRO A 105 0.46 18.00 2.95
CA PRO A 105 1.46 18.74 2.18
C PRO A 105 2.77 18.98 2.91
N THR A 106 2.74 19.31 4.20
CA THR A 106 3.94 19.54 5.02
C THR A 106 4.80 18.29 5.16
N VAL A 107 4.19 17.13 5.47
CA VAL A 107 4.89 15.86 5.64
C VAL A 107 5.42 15.35 4.30
N ARG A 108 4.60 15.44 3.25
CA ARG A 108 5.01 15.09 1.89
C ARG A 108 6.21 15.92 1.45
N LYS A 109 6.14 17.25 1.60
CA LYS A 109 7.23 18.17 1.27
C LYS A 109 8.50 17.79 2.03
N TYR A 110 8.39 17.59 3.34
CA TYR A 110 9.54 17.21 4.16
C TYR A 110 10.19 15.92 3.68
N LEU A 111 9.42 14.85 3.52
CA LEU A 111 9.97 13.52 3.18
C LEU A 111 10.48 13.39 1.73
N THR A 112 9.98 14.23 0.81
CA THR A 112 10.33 14.16 -0.61
C THR A 112 11.34 15.22 -1.05
N GLN A 113 11.50 16.31 -0.29
CA GLN A 113 12.37 17.44 -0.67
C GLN A 113 13.52 17.71 0.31
N ASN A 114 13.52 17.12 1.51
CA ASN A 114 14.66 17.24 2.42
C ASN A 114 15.77 16.28 1.97
N ASP A 115 16.97 16.82 1.70
CA ASP A 115 18.09 16.05 1.15
C ASP A 115 18.60 14.97 2.11
N ASP A 116 18.66 15.25 3.42
CA ASP A 116 19.10 14.27 4.42
C ASP A 116 18.13 13.08 4.49
N VAL A 117 16.82 13.38 4.42
CA VAL A 117 15.77 12.36 4.42
C VAL A 117 15.84 11.51 3.14
N LYS A 118 16.01 12.15 1.98
CA LYS A 118 16.15 11.47 0.70
C LYS A 118 17.37 10.55 0.71
N ALA A 119 18.53 11.06 1.14
CA ALA A 119 19.77 10.30 1.25
C ALA A 119 19.59 9.08 2.16
N PHE A 120 18.97 9.26 3.33
CA PHE A 120 18.67 8.15 4.23
C PHE A 120 17.86 7.04 3.55
N PHE A 121 16.72 7.38 2.93
CA PHE A 121 15.88 6.36 2.29
C PHE A 121 16.55 5.73 1.07
N ALA A 122 17.25 6.52 0.25
CA ALA A 122 17.99 6.04 -0.91
C ALA A 122 19.08 5.04 -0.48
N ASP A 123 19.92 5.42 0.46
CA ASP A 123 21.13 4.67 0.83
C ASP A 123 20.84 3.43 1.68
N ASN A 124 19.79 3.47 2.52
CA ASN A 124 19.58 2.42 3.52
C ASN A 124 18.42 1.48 3.20
N THR A 125 17.39 1.96 2.50
CA THR A 125 16.09 1.27 2.49
C THR A 125 15.58 0.93 1.09
N SER A 126 15.85 1.79 0.11
CA SER A 126 15.30 1.68 -1.25
C SER A 126 15.72 0.38 -1.94
N PHE A 127 17.01 0.02 -1.87
CA PHE A 127 17.55 -1.19 -2.47
C PHE A 127 16.86 -2.45 -1.93
N VAL A 128 16.72 -2.54 -0.60
CA VAL A 128 16.11 -3.69 0.06
C VAL A 128 14.64 -3.83 -0.35
N TRP A 129 13.94 -2.71 -0.45
CA TRP A 129 12.55 -2.66 -0.87
C TRP A 129 12.38 -3.05 -2.35
N TYR A 130 13.18 -2.50 -3.27
CA TYR A 130 13.13 -2.89 -4.69
C TYR A 130 13.51 -4.36 -4.89
N ALA A 131 14.51 -4.86 -4.16
CA ALA A 131 14.86 -6.28 -4.17
C ALA A 131 13.71 -7.17 -3.68
N SER A 132 12.88 -6.69 -2.73
CA SER A 132 11.68 -7.41 -2.29
C SER A 132 10.61 -7.44 -3.39
N GLN A 133 10.40 -6.33 -4.11
CA GLN A 133 9.46 -6.28 -5.24
C GLN A 133 9.90 -7.23 -6.36
N GLU A 134 11.19 -7.28 -6.67
CA GLU A 134 11.74 -8.15 -7.70
C GLU A 134 11.64 -9.64 -7.33
N ARG A 135 11.79 -9.96 -6.04
CA ARG A 135 11.53 -11.31 -5.52
C ARG A 135 10.07 -11.68 -5.66
N ASP A 136 9.16 -10.79 -5.29
CA ASP A 136 7.72 -11.00 -5.43
C ASP A 136 7.32 -11.20 -6.90
N ARG A 137 7.90 -10.41 -7.81
CA ARG A 137 7.75 -10.59 -9.26
C ARG A 137 8.22 -11.97 -9.72
N THR A 138 9.42 -12.35 -9.31
CA THR A 138 10.00 -13.65 -9.68
C THR A 138 9.12 -14.78 -9.17
N ASN A 139 8.67 -14.72 -7.93
CA ASN A 139 7.78 -15.72 -7.34
C ASN A 139 6.44 -15.81 -8.09
N PHE A 140 5.85 -14.66 -8.44
CA PHE A 140 4.61 -14.62 -9.20
C PHE A 140 4.81 -15.24 -10.59
N LEU A 141 5.87 -14.90 -11.33
CA LEU A 141 6.13 -15.43 -12.66
C LEU A 141 6.25 -16.96 -12.70
N HIS A 142 6.75 -17.57 -11.62
CA HIS A 142 6.88 -19.03 -11.49
C HIS A 142 5.69 -19.71 -10.81
N SER A 143 4.63 -18.95 -10.47
CA SER A 143 3.44 -19.48 -9.80
C SER A 143 2.40 -20.03 -10.78
N ASP A 144 1.62 -21.01 -10.33
CA ASP A 144 0.42 -21.48 -11.05
C ASP A 144 -0.58 -20.35 -11.28
N THR A 145 -0.66 -19.39 -10.34
CA THR A 145 -1.51 -18.20 -10.46
C THR A 145 -1.19 -17.42 -11.74
N CYS A 146 0.09 -17.19 -12.04
CA CYS A 146 0.51 -16.46 -13.25
C CYS A 146 0.08 -17.20 -14.53
N MET A 147 0.28 -18.52 -14.58
CA MET A 147 -0.13 -19.34 -15.71
C MET A 147 -1.65 -19.29 -15.91
N GLN A 148 -2.42 -19.52 -14.85
CA GLN A 148 -3.88 -19.52 -14.87
C GLN A 148 -4.44 -18.13 -15.22
N LEU A 149 -3.81 -17.06 -14.72
CA LEU A 149 -4.22 -15.69 -14.99
C LEU A 149 -3.97 -15.33 -16.46
N ASN A 150 -2.82 -15.73 -17.02
CA ASN A 150 -2.54 -15.56 -18.44
C ASN A 150 -3.55 -16.31 -19.31
N GLU A 151 -3.88 -17.56 -18.96
CA GLU A 151 -4.87 -18.36 -19.67
C GLU A 151 -6.26 -17.67 -19.67
N ALA A 152 -6.73 -17.22 -18.52
CA ALA A 152 -8.02 -16.54 -18.40
C ALA A 152 -8.05 -15.18 -19.13
N ILE A 153 -6.97 -14.38 -19.05
CA ILE A 153 -6.85 -13.10 -19.77
C ILE A 153 -6.89 -13.33 -21.28
N ASN A 154 -6.16 -14.33 -21.78
CA ASN A 154 -6.14 -14.69 -23.20
C ASN A 154 -7.52 -15.17 -23.67
N ALA A 155 -8.21 -15.99 -22.87
CA ALA A 155 -9.57 -16.45 -23.17
C ALA A 155 -10.59 -15.31 -23.22
N LEU A 156 -10.44 -14.31 -22.34
CA LEU A 156 -11.26 -13.09 -22.36
C LEU A 156 -10.90 -12.11 -23.49
N GLY A 157 -9.77 -12.31 -24.18
CA GLY A 157 -9.24 -11.36 -25.16
C GLY A 157 -8.89 -10.00 -24.56
N TRP A 158 -8.55 -9.94 -23.27
CA TRP A 158 -8.19 -8.67 -22.61
C TRP A 158 -6.78 -8.22 -23.03
N PRO A 159 -6.56 -6.92 -23.28
CA PRO A 159 -5.27 -6.40 -23.71
C PRO A 159 -4.30 -6.20 -22.52
N LEU A 160 -4.27 -7.17 -21.61
CA LEU A 160 -3.37 -7.19 -20.45
C LEU A 160 -2.18 -8.08 -20.75
N SER A 161 -1.00 -7.64 -20.34
CA SER A 161 0.24 -8.40 -20.39
C SER A 161 0.89 -8.42 -19.02
N LEU A 162 1.81 -9.36 -18.80
CA LEU A 162 2.67 -9.36 -17.63
C LEU A 162 3.32 -7.99 -17.43
N GLY A 163 3.35 -7.52 -16.18
CA GLY A 163 4.07 -6.30 -15.80
C GLY A 163 5.58 -6.50 -15.95
N ASN A 164 6.09 -6.32 -17.17
CA ASN A 164 7.51 -6.50 -17.50
C ASN A 164 8.41 -5.35 -17.01
N GLN A 165 7.82 -4.30 -16.44
CA GLN A 165 8.51 -3.17 -15.85
C GLN A 165 7.88 -2.88 -14.49
N LEU A 166 8.69 -2.43 -13.52
CA LEU A 166 8.19 -1.81 -12.30
C LEU A 166 7.42 -0.56 -12.74
N ALA A 167 6.09 -0.66 -12.81
CA ALA A 167 5.27 0.50 -13.09
C ALA A 167 5.32 1.36 -11.83
N GLU A 168 6.05 2.48 -11.94
CA GLU A 168 5.95 3.59 -10.98
C GLU A 168 6.19 3.16 -9.52
N VAL A 169 7.10 2.19 -9.29
CA VAL A 169 7.66 1.69 -8.00
C VAL A 169 7.27 0.25 -7.65
N TYR A 170 6.08 -0.26 -7.98
CA TYR A 170 5.70 -1.65 -7.61
C TYR A 170 5.89 -2.67 -8.74
N HIS A 171 6.07 -3.93 -8.35
CA HIS A 171 5.76 -5.04 -9.27
C HIS A 171 4.23 -5.10 -9.49
N LEU A 172 3.78 -5.06 -10.73
CA LEU A 172 2.38 -5.30 -11.09
C LEU A 172 2.23 -6.65 -11.80
N ASP A 173 1.19 -7.40 -11.43
CA ASP A 173 0.99 -8.77 -11.90
C ASP A 173 0.63 -8.78 -13.40
N MET A 174 -0.39 -7.97 -13.77
CA MET A 174 -0.79 -7.74 -15.16
C MET A 174 -1.13 -6.27 -15.38
N ILE A 175 -0.79 -5.71 -16.54
CA ILE A 175 -1.05 -4.32 -16.91
C ILE A 175 -1.56 -4.21 -18.34
N THR A 176 -2.37 -3.18 -18.63
CA THR A 176 -2.72 -2.83 -20.01
C THR A 176 -1.46 -2.42 -20.76
N SER A 177 -1.24 -3.00 -21.95
CA SER A 177 -0.11 -2.62 -22.79
C SER A 177 -0.22 -1.14 -23.19
N LEU A 178 0.66 -0.31 -22.63
CA LEU A 178 0.76 1.13 -22.92
C LEU A 178 1.18 1.43 -24.37
N ASN A 179 1.67 0.42 -25.09
CA ASN A 179 2.23 0.55 -26.43
C ASN A 179 1.22 0.25 -27.54
N GLN A 180 -0.08 0.12 -27.24
CA GLN A 180 -1.06 0.20 -28.32
C GLN A 180 -1.23 1.69 -28.68
N PRO A 181 -0.76 2.14 -29.86
CA PRO A 181 -1.07 3.49 -30.31
C PRO A 181 -2.58 3.63 -30.34
N ASP A 182 -3.09 4.73 -29.76
CA ASP A 182 -4.49 5.11 -29.77
C ASP A 182 -5.04 4.99 -31.20
N SER A 183 -5.68 3.87 -31.49
CA SER A 183 -6.32 3.60 -32.79
C SER A 183 -7.65 4.37 -32.92
N THR A 184 -7.89 5.35 -32.06
CA THR A 184 -9.09 6.18 -31.99
C THR A 184 -9.03 7.45 -32.84
N SER A 185 -8.08 7.56 -33.78
CA SER A 185 -8.02 8.68 -34.73
C SER A 185 -8.35 8.33 -36.18
N SER A 186 -9.17 7.30 -36.47
CA SER A 186 -9.93 7.26 -37.74
C SER A 186 -10.87 6.06 -37.87
N SER A 187 -12.07 6.31 -38.42
CA SER A 187 -12.90 5.38 -39.21
C SER A 187 -14.03 4.59 -38.52
N SER A 188 -15.22 5.20 -38.56
CA SER A 188 -16.51 4.63 -38.99
C SER A 188 -16.57 3.13 -39.38
N ASN A 189 -17.24 2.32 -38.55
CA ASN A 189 -18.46 1.55 -38.87
C ASN A 189 -18.76 0.51 -37.77
N PRO A 190 -20.00 0.39 -37.24
CA PRO A 190 -20.36 -0.64 -36.28
C PRO A 190 -20.99 -1.84 -37.00
N SER A 191 -20.39 -3.04 -36.90
CA SER A 191 -21.09 -4.31 -37.16
C SER A 191 -20.79 -5.31 -36.04
N VAL A 192 -21.77 -5.60 -35.19
CA VAL A 192 -22.63 -6.81 -35.18
C VAL A 192 -22.04 -7.96 -34.33
N LEU A 193 -22.65 -8.06 -33.14
CA LEU A 193 -22.87 -9.21 -32.25
C LEU A 193 -21.67 -9.97 -31.65
N GLY A 194 -21.44 -9.69 -30.37
CA GLY A 194 -20.74 -10.57 -29.44
C GLY A 194 -20.25 -9.85 -28.18
N SER A 195 -21.16 -9.53 -27.25
CA SER A 195 -20.86 -9.30 -25.83
C SER A 195 -19.74 -8.28 -25.53
N SER A 196 -19.80 -7.11 -26.15
CA SER A 196 -18.92 -5.98 -25.84
C SER A 196 -19.36 -5.32 -24.53
N LEU A 197 -18.81 -5.76 -23.40
CA LEU A 197 -18.60 -4.86 -22.27
C LEU A 197 -17.81 -3.69 -22.84
N ASN A 198 -18.41 -2.49 -22.86
CA ASN A 198 -17.90 -1.25 -23.44
C ASN A 198 -16.44 -0.94 -23.02
N TYR A 199 -15.48 -1.60 -23.65
CA TYR A 199 -14.04 -1.39 -23.48
C TYR A 199 -13.56 -0.19 -24.30
N GLN A 200 -14.47 0.63 -24.82
CA GLN A 200 -14.18 1.93 -25.44
C GLN A 200 -13.67 2.99 -24.43
N GLN A 201 -13.46 2.64 -23.16
CA GLN A 201 -12.58 3.38 -22.24
C GLN A 201 -11.11 2.94 -22.30
N ALA A 202 -10.68 2.38 -23.44
CA ALA A 202 -9.34 1.86 -23.75
C ALA A 202 -8.15 2.83 -23.54
N GLY A 203 -8.37 4.06 -23.06
CA GLY A 203 -7.32 4.98 -22.64
C GLY A 203 -6.93 4.90 -21.15
N LYS A 204 -7.52 4.00 -20.35
CA LYS A 204 -7.28 3.94 -18.91
C LYS A 204 -6.30 2.84 -18.52
N ARG A 205 -5.13 3.24 -18.00
CA ARG A 205 -4.13 2.37 -17.37
C ARG A 205 -4.82 1.41 -16.40
N THR A 206 -4.89 0.12 -16.73
CA THR A 206 -5.51 -0.90 -15.87
C THR A 206 -4.47 -1.89 -15.41
N ALA A 207 -4.51 -2.24 -14.13
CA ALA A 207 -3.65 -3.24 -13.51
C ALA A 207 -4.49 -4.28 -12.78
N ILE A 208 -4.07 -5.55 -12.85
CA ILE A 208 -4.51 -6.58 -11.91
C ILE A 208 -3.48 -6.64 -10.78
N VAL A 209 -3.97 -6.66 -9.55
CA VAL A 209 -3.13 -6.83 -8.35
C VAL A 209 -3.60 -8.05 -7.58
N CYS A 210 -2.72 -9.04 -7.45
CA CYS A 210 -2.94 -10.24 -6.65
C CYS A 210 -2.85 -9.89 -5.16
N ILE A 211 -3.93 -10.15 -4.42
CA ILE A 211 -4.05 -9.89 -2.99
C ILE A 211 -3.75 -11.19 -2.26
N LYS A 212 -2.62 -11.22 -1.55
CA LYS A 212 -2.18 -12.38 -0.78
C LYS A 212 -3.08 -12.57 0.46
N GLU A 213 -3.12 -13.80 0.98
CA GLU A 213 -3.97 -14.12 2.12
C GLU A 213 -3.60 -13.33 3.38
N GLU A 214 -2.31 -13.02 3.58
CA GLU A 214 -1.84 -12.19 4.69
C GLU A 214 -2.31 -10.73 4.63
N ASP A 215 -2.70 -10.26 3.44
CA ASP A 215 -3.25 -8.92 3.20
C ASP A 215 -4.81 -8.93 3.15
N GLU A 216 -5.44 -10.05 3.53
CA GLU A 216 -6.89 -10.24 3.55
C GLU A 216 -7.42 -10.34 4.98
N LEU A 217 -8.27 -9.38 5.39
CA LEU A 217 -9.04 -9.49 6.63
C LEU A 217 -10.35 -10.23 6.36
N ARG A 218 -10.37 -11.54 6.67
CA ARG A 218 -11.52 -12.46 6.43
C ARG A 218 -12.65 -12.35 7.44
N TRP A 219 -12.35 -11.90 8.65
CA TRP A 219 -13.28 -11.87 9.78
C TRP A 219 -13.41 -10.45 10.30
N TYR A 220 -14.10 -9.59 9.55
CA TYR A 220 -14.46 -8.26 10.01
C TYR A 220 -15.96 -8.20 10.31
N SER A 221 -16.30 -7.95 11.58
CA SER A 221 -17.65 -7.53 11.97
C SER A 221 -17.61 -6.02 12.21
N PRO A 222 -18.26 -5.19 11.37
CA PRO A 222 -18.30 -3.76 11.60
C PRO A 222 -19.01 -3.48 12.93
N ILE A 223 -18.28 -2.90 13.89
CA ILE A 223 -18.89 -2.38 15.12
C ILE A 223 -19.73 -1.17 14.72
N THR A 224 -21.02 -1.36 14.49
CA THR A 224 -21.98 -0.29 14.20
C THR A 224 -22.19 0.49 15.50
N ARG A 225 -21.37 1.52 15.73
CA ARG A 225 -21.57 2.47 16.84
C ARG A 225 -22.85 3.27 16.55
N GLY A 226 -24.01 2.78 17.01
CA GLY A 226 -25.26 3.51 16.81
C GLY A 226 -26.56 2.81 17.17
N GLN A 227 -26.59 1.49 17.42
CA GLN A 227 -27.79 0.84 17.96
C GLN A 227 -27.43 -0.17 19.04
N HIS A 228 -27.68 0.22 20.30
CA HIS A 228 -28.08 -0.74 21.31
C HIS A 228 -29.33 -1.49 20.81
N GLN A 229 -29.35 -2.79 21.06
CA GLN A 229 -30.45 -3.75 20.86
C GLN A 229 -30.62 -4.31 19.45
N SER A 230 -29.88 -5.39 19.17
CA SER A 230 -30.51 -6.57 18.57
C SER A 230 -29.77 -7.83 19.00
N THR A 231 -30.42 -8.57 19.90
CA THR A 231 -30.36 -10.04 20.05
C THR A 231 -28.97 -10.66 20.25
N LEU A 232 -28.48 -10.59 21.50
CA LEU A 232 -27.38 -11.43 22.00
C LEU A 232 -27.86 -12.82 22.51
N ASP A 233 -29.14 -13.17 22.33
CA ASP A 233 -29.75 -14.37 22.91
C ASP A 233 -29.99 -15.52 21.92
N ASP A 234 -29.51 -15.42 20.68
CA ASP A 234 -29.60 -16.54 19.74
C ASP A 234 -28.19 -17.05 19.36
N PRO A 235 -27.68 -18.10 20.02
CA PRO A 235 -26.38 -18.71 19.69
C PRO A 235 -26.34 -19.33 18.28
N HIS A 236 -27.48 -19.40 17.60
CA HIS A 236 -27.58 -19.83 16.20
C HIS A 236 -27.71 -18.69 15.19
N ASN A 237 -27.88 -17.46 15.65
CA ASN A 237 -28.04 -16.29 14.78
C ASN A 237 -26.82 -15.37 14.86
N ASN A 238 -25.63 -15.97 14.74
CA ASN A 238 -24.49 -15.27 14.19
C ASN A 238 -24.90 -14.80 12.80
N ILE A 239 -25.40 -13.57 12.70
CA ILE A 239 -25.51 -12.83 11.45
C ILE A 239 -24.05 -12.69 10.96
N ARG A 240 -23.59 -13.75 10.28
CA ARG A 240 -22.41 -13.77 9.44
C ARG A 240 -22.71 -12.76 8.35
N LEU A 241 -22.44 -11.48 8.64
CA LEU A 241 -22.44 -10.44 7.62
C LEU A 241 -21.55 -10.97 6.49
N GLY A 242 -22.20 -11.31 5.37
CA GLY A 242 -21.61 -12.08 4.30
C GLY A 242 -20.27 -11.49 3.87
N HIS A 243 -19.24 -12.34 3.94
CA HIS A 243 -18.00 -12.35 3.14
C HIS A 243 -17.44 -11.01 2.64
N THR A 244 -17.50 -9.95 3.45
CA THR A 244 -16.89 -8.68 3.06
C THR A 244 -15.40 -8.79 3.30
N ARG A 245 -14.66 -9.08 2.23
CA ARG A 245 -13.20 -9.11 2.25
C ARG A 245 -12.66 -7.70 2.29
N VAL A 246 -11.75 -7.47 3.23
CA VAL A 246 -11.14 -6.15 3.40
C VAL A 246 -9.66 -6.27 3.15
N MET A 247 -9.17 -5.45 2.22
CA MET A 247 -7.76 -5.40 1.86
C MET A 247 -7.03 -4.62 2.95
N ILE A 248 -5.97 -5.21 3.49
CA ILE A 248 -5.10 -4.60 4.48
C ILE A 248 -3.65 -4.65 3.98
N GLY A 249 -2.73 -4.22 4.83
CA GLY A 249 -1.32 -4.46 4.62
C GLY A 249 -0.73 -3.79 3.37
N ASN A 250 0.14 -4.52 2.67
CA ASN A 250 0.93 -3.97 1.56
C ASN A 250 0.11 -3.82 0.29
N SER A 251 -0.78 -4.78 0.05
CA SER A 251 -1.73 -4.74 -1.06
C SER A 251 -2.59 -3.47 -1.01
N LEU A 252 -3.10 -3.09 0.17
CA LEU A 252 -3.90 -1.86 0.32
C LEU A 252 -3.11 -0.61 -0.07
N THR A 253 -1.88 -0.48 0.41
CA THR A 253 -1.00 0.65 0.06
C THR A 253 -0.70 0.68 -1.44
N LYS A 254 -0.35 -0.46 -2.02
CA LYS A 254 -0.10 -0.61 -3.47
C LYS A 254 -1.30 -0.19 -4.30
N VAL A 255 -2.50 -0.69 -3.98
CA VAL A 255 -3.74 -0.35 -4.70
C VAL A 255 -4.07 1.14 -4.58
N ARG A 256 -3.91 1.73 -3.40
CA ARG A 256 -4.14 3.17 -3.19
C ARG A 256 -3.17 4.05 -3.99
N HIS A 257 -1.89 3.69 -3.99
CA HIS A 257 -0.89 4.43 -4.75
C HIS A 257 -1.17 4.34 -6.25
N LEU A 258 -1.47 3.16 -6.78
CA LEU A 258 -1.88 3.01 -8.18
C LEU A 258 -3.12 3.85 -8.51
N HIS A 259 -4.13 3.87 -7.66
CA HIS A 259 -5.28 4.75 -7.85
C HIS A 259 -4.91 6.24 -7.85
N SER A 260 -4.00 6.68 -6.98
CA SER A 260 -3.52 8.07 -6.98
C SER A 260 -2.76 8.44 -8.26
N LEU A 261 -2.16 7.46 -8.92
CA LEU A 261 -1.49 7.55 -10.21
C LEU A 261 -2.48 7.41 -11.40
N GLY A 262 -3.78 7.37 -11.13
CA GLY A 262 -4.83 7.26 -12.15
C GLY A 262 -5.00 5.85 -12.73
N TRP A 263 -4.36 4.84 -12.13
CA TRP A 263 -4.59 3.46 -12.53
C TRP A 263 -5.96 2.98 -12.06
N LYS A 264 -6.56 2.15 -12.90
CA LYS A 264 -7.65 1.29 -12.52
C LYS A 264 -7.08 -0.03 -12.01
N VAL A 265 -7.39 -0.39 -10.77
CA VAL A 265 -6.91 -1.63 -10.16
C VAL A 265 -8.04 -2.64 -10.06
N ILE A 266 -7.81 -3.85 -10.58
CA ILE A 266 -8.68 -5.01 -10.42
C ILE A 266 -8.04 -5.89 -9.34
N PRO A 267 -8.59 -5.92 -8.11
CA PRO A 267 -8.07 -6.80 -7.07
C PRO A 267 -8.44 -8.26 -7.37
N LEU A 268 -7.45 -9.15 -7.32
CA LEU A 268 -7.62 -10.59 -7.46
C LEU A 268 -7.26 -11.23 -6.12
N TRP A 269 -8.27 -11.74 -5.40
CA TRP A 269 -8.04 -12.38 -4.10
C TRP A 269 -7.50 -13.79 -4.33
N LEU A 270 -6.27 -14.06 -3.91
CA LEU A 270 -5.64 -15.37 -4.16
C LEU A 270 -6.39 -16.52 -3.48
N SER A 271 -7.02 -16.23 -2.34
CA SER A 271 -7.88 -17.17 -1.62
C SER A 271 -9.04 -17.65 -2.48
N GLU A 272 -9.81 -16.73 -3.05
CA GLU A 272 -10.91 -17.04 -3.98
C GLU A 272 -10.38 -17.68 -5.26
N TRP A 273 -9.29 -17.15 -5.82
CA TRP A 273 -8.72 -17.62 -7.08
C TRP A 273 -8.31 -19.09 -7.03
N SER A 274 -7.71 -19.51 -5.91
CA SER A 274 -7.24 -20.88 -5.72
C SER A 274 -8.36 -21.93 -5.65
N GLU A 275 -9.58 -21.51 -5.32
CA GLU A 275 -10.78 -22.35 -5.29
C GLU A 275 -11.38 -22.56 -6.69
N LEU A 276 -10.95 -21.78 -7.69
CA LEU A 276 -11.45 -21.88 -9.06
C LEU A 276 -10.67 -22.95 -9.83
N HIS A 277 -11.38 -23.95 -10.35
CA HIS A 277 -10.76 -25.09 -11.03
C HIS A 277 -10.77 -24.99 -12.55
N THR A 278 -11.74 -24.27 -13.13
CA THR A 278 -11.89 -24.15 -14.58
C THR A 278 -11.50 -22.77 -15.10
N VAL A 279 -11.14 -22.71 -16.39
CA VAL A 279 -10.86 -21.43 -17.07
C VAL A 279 -12.10 -20.56 -17.12
N ASP A 280 -13.28 -21.15 -17.34
CA ASP A 280 -14.54 -20.41 -17.41
C ASP A 280 -14.89 -19.75 -16.06
N ASP A 281 -14.71 -20.45 -14.94
CA ASP A 281 -14.94 -19.89 -13.59
C ASP A 281 -13.98 -18.72 -13.31
N ARG A 282 -12.71 -18.87 -13.69
CA ARG A 282 -11.69 -17.81 -13.58
C ARG A 282 -12.02 -16.59 -14.45
N CYS A 283 -12.48 -16.82 -15.68
CA CYS A 283 -12.92 -15.76 -16.58
C CYS A 283 -14.10 -14.99 -15.99
N LYS A 284 -15.12 -15.71 -15.50
CA LYS A 284 -16.29 -15.12 -14.84
C LYS A 284 -15.88 -14.30 -13.62
N TYR A 285 -15.02 -14.85 -12.77
CA TYR A 285 -14.48 -14.16 -11.59
C TYR A 285 -13.76 -12.85 -11.97
N LEU A 286 -12.87 -12.87 -12.97
CA LEU A 286 -12.19 -11.67 -13.43
C LEU A 286 -13.17 -10.60 -13.92
N VAL A 287 -14.19 -10.98 -14.68
CA VAL A 287 -15.22 -10.06 -15.17
C VAL A 287 -15.98 -9.42 -14.00
N GLU A 288 -16.39 -10.20 -13.01
CA GLU A 288 -17.06 -9.71 -11.81
C GLU A 288 -16.18 -8.71 -11.03
N ARG A 289 -14.92 -9.08 -10.74
CA ARG A 289 -13.95 -8.19 -10.08
C ARG A 289 -13.70 -6.91 -10.88
N ALA A 290 -13.63 -7.01 -12.22
CA ALA A 290 -13.42 -5.86 -13.07
C ALA A 290 -14.62 -4.90 -13.04
N GLN A 291 -15.84 -5.43 -13.06
CA GLN A 291 -17.08 -4.66 -12.94
C GLN A 291 -17.16 -3.92 -11.61
N GLU A 292 -16.85 -4.58 -10.50
CA GLU A 292 -16.77 -3.96 -9.18
C GLU A 292 -15.74 -2.83 -9.15
N ALA A 293 -14.54 -3.09 -9.70
CA ALA A 293 -13.50 -2.06 -9.82
C ALA A 293 -13.91 -0.88 -10.73
N TYR A 294 -14.75 -1.11 -11.76
CA TYR A 294 -15.28 -0.04 -12.62
C TYR A 294 -16.37 0.78 -11.91
N ALA A 295 -17.15 0.15 -11.03
CA ALA A 295 -18.19 0.83 -10.26
C ALA A 295 -17.61 1.82 -9.23
N ILE A 296 -16.43 1.54 -8.68
CA ILE A 296 -15.75 2.40 -7.71
C ILE A 296 -15.13 3.65 -8.39
N GLY A 297 -14.86 3.59 -9.70
CA GLY A 297 -14.23 4.65 -10.47
C GLY A 297 -12.77 4.94 -10.08
N PRO A 298 -11.99 5.65 -10.92
CA PRO A 298 -10.72 6.20 -10.45
C PRO A 298 -11.02 7.23 -9.35
N ALA A 299 -10.18 7.28 -8.31
CA ALA A 299 -10.26 8.34 -7.31
C ALA A 299 -10.24 9.70 -8.02
N THR A 300 -11.07 10.65 -7.58
CA THR A 300 -11.07 12.02 -8.12
C THR A 300 -9.67 12.59 -7.97
N THR A 301 -8.96 12.71 -9.09
CA THR A 301 -7.58 13.18 -9.14
C THR A 301 -7.55 14.67 -8.83
N ASP A 302 -7.27 15.02 -7.57
CA ASP A 302 -6.53 16.25 -7.32
C ASP A 302 -5.16 16.08 -7.98
N VAL A 303 -4.78 17.04 -8.81
CA VAL A 303 -3.61 17.02 -9.70
C VAL A 303 -2.36 16.50 -8.98
N TYR A 304 -2.06 15.21 -9.16
CA TYR A 304 -0.88 14.55 -8.61
C TYR A 304 0.23 14.60 -9.67
N THR A 305 1.24 15.44 -9.44
CA THR A 305 2.52 15.32 -10.14
C THR A 305 3.28 14.18 -9.48
N SER A 306 3.64 13.14 -10.24
CA SER A 306 4.33 11.95 -9.71
C SER A 306 5.61 12.34 -8.95
N PRO A 307 5.67 12.16 -7.61
CA PRO A 307 6.86 12.41 -6.81
C PRO A 307 8.02 11.50 -7.23
N ILE A 308 7.74 10.37 -7.88
CA ILE A 308 8.73 9.42 -8.39
C ILE A 308 9.41 9.95 -9.65
N GLN A 309 8.65 10.65 -10.50
CA GLN A 309 9.25 11.32 -11.65
C GLN A 309 10.22 12.40 -11.17
N GLN A 310 9.86 13.14 -10.12
CA GLN A 310 10.77 14.10 -9.46
C GLN A 310 11.94 13.44 -8.71
N PHE A 311 11.74 12.24 -8.14
CA PHE A 311 12.80 11.48 -7.47
C PHE A 311 13.81 10.90 -8.46
N ASN A 312 13.35 10.31 -9.57
CA ASN A 312 14.19 9.76 -10.63
C ASN A 312 14.89 10.85 -11.46
N GLU A 313 14.30 12.05 -11.57
CA GLU A 313 14.96 13.22 -12.19
C GLU A 313 16.03 13.84 -11.27
N ALA A 314 16.06 13.47 -10.00
CA ALA A 314 17.00 14.00 -9.00
C ALA A 314 18.10 12.99 -8.58
N LEU A 315 18.07 11.76 -9.10
CA LEU A 315 19.16 10.78 -9.04
C LEU A 315 20.05 10.91 -10.29
#